data_AF-A0A7Y4Y6D0-F1
#
_entry.id   AF-A0A7Y4Y6D0-F1
#
_cell.length_a   1.000
_cell.length_b   1.000
_cell.length_c   1.000
_cell.angle_alpha   90.00
_cell.angle_beta   90.00
_cell.angle_gamma   90.00
#
_symmetry.space_group_name_H-M   'P 1'
#
loop_
_entity.id
_entity.type
_entity.pdbx_description
1 polymer ?
#
loop_
_entity_poly.entity_id
_entity_poly.type
_entity_poly.pdbx_seq_one_letter_code
_entity_poly.pdbx_strand_id
1 'polypeptide(L)'
;MAELLFVMGPSPQDGPEIPVLTLEQASRALKVTGRLGKTRTHSGPARYPWRRSVATIGGDRLEAAIPARPLSYRGRGPVRRNTMPDRNGYSDRSVQGESPMSSSVRAALVGSLFLASAFAPAVQAEDGSVKSRLDARGVKYTVDNDGDFKVTYNYSKEKRTQLVFVSGNTESVGGFSIREIFSPAARVEKDGVNGAKALELLGESRKNKLGGWELSGDVLYFVIKLPDSMDAAQMESAMDIAAETADDMEIKFSGDRDDL
;
A
#
# COMPACT_ATOMS: atom_id res chain seq x y z
N MET A 1 59.14 29.83 -24.08
CA MET A 1 57.92 30.42 -24.65
C MET A 1 56.91 29.30 -24.85
N ALA A 2 55.88 29.28 -24.02
CA ALA A 2 54.69 28.44 -24.17
C ALA A 2 53.54 29.22 -23.52
N GLU A 3 52.60 29.71 -24.33
CA GLU A 3 51.40 30.41 -23.89
C GLU A 3 50.37 29.40 -23.37
N LEU A 4 49.83 29.70 -22.20
CA LEU A 4 48.71 29.03 -21.56
C LEU A 4 47.43 29.67 -22.10
N LEU A 5 46.69 28.99 -22.98
CA LEU A 5 45.36 29.45 -23.43
C LEU A 5 44.30 28.93 -22.46
N PHE A 6 43.77 29.82 -21.63
CA PHE A 6 42.64 29.58 -20.74
C PHE A 6 41.35 29.82 -21.54
N VAL A 7 40.58 28.76 -21.84
CA VAL A 7 39.26 28.88 -22.46
C VAL A 7 38.24 29.11 -21.34
N MET A 8 37.72 30.33 -21.23
CA MET A 8 36.58 30.66 -20.38
C MET A 8 35.30 30.04 -21.00
N GLY A 9 34.62 29.17 -20.24
CA GLY A 9 33.26 28.73 -20.57
C GLY A 9 32.23 29.83 -20.29
N PRO A 10 31.06 29.81 -20.97
CA PRO A 10 30.05 30.85 -20.84
C PRO A 10 29.35 30.87 -19.47
N SER A 11 29.01 32.08 -19.04
CA SER A 11 28.30 32.46 -17.80
C SER A 11 26.84 31.96 -17.78
N PRO A 12 26.27 31.53 -16.63
CA PRO A 12 24.95 30.89 -16.56
C PRO A 12 23.75 31.85 -16.49
N GLN A 13 23.72 32.93 -17.29
CA GLN A 13 22.62 33.92 -17.22
C GLN A 13 21.72 34.08 -18.45
N ASP A 14 21.83 33.24 -19.48
CA ASP A 14 20.94 33.32 -20.65
C ASP A 14 20.06 32.07 -20.79
N GLY A 15 19.04 31.96 -19.93
CA GLY A 15 17.89 31.08 -20.14
C GLY A 15 16.68 31.88 -20.64
N PRO A 16 15.80 31.33 -21.50
CA PRO A 16 14.63 32.08 -21.99
C PRO A 16 13.69 32.41 -20.82
N GLU A 17 13.36 33.69 -20.64
CA GLU A 17 12.35 34.14 -19.68
C GLU A 17 10.99 33.51 -20.04
N ILE A 18 10.46 32.67 -19.15
CA ILE A 18 9.08 32.19 -19.25
C ILE A 18 8.18 33.30 -18.67
N PRO A 19 7.28 33.91 -19.46
CA PRO A 19 6.40 34.94 -18.93
C PRO A 19 5.44 34.35 -17.90
N VAL A 20 5.53 34.84 -16.66
CA VAL A 20 4.60 34.49 -15.58
C VAL A 20 3.29 35.25 -15.84
N LEU A 21 2.24 34.53 -16.23
CA LEU A 21 0.91 35.11 -16.39
C LEU A 21 0.34 35.48 -15.02
N THR A 22 -0.24 36.67 -14.93
CA THR A 22 -1.01 37.07 -13.74
C THR A 22 -2.31 36.27 -13.63
N LEU A 23 -2.82 36.12 -12.41
CA LEU A 23 -4.11 35.47 -12.13
C LEU A 23 -5.27 36.05 -12.97
N GLU A 24 -5.22 37.35 -13.30
CA GLU A 24 -6.22 38.00 -14.15
C GLU A 24 -6.14 37.54 -15.62
N GLN A 25 -4.92 37.33 -16.14
CA GLN A 25 -4.69 36.83 -17.50
C GLN A 25 -5.12 35.36 -17.65
N ALA A 26 -4.84 34.54 -16.63
CA ALA A 26 -5.30 33.15 -16.59
C ALA A 26 -6.84 33.05 -16.56
N SER A 27 -7.51 33.94 -15.83
CA SER A 27 -8.98 33.98 -15.74
C SER A 27 -9.65 34.40 -17.06
N ARG A 28 -9.02 35.32 -17.82
CA ARG A 28 -9.53 35.72 -19.16
C ARG A 28 -9.39 34.61 -20.20
N ALA A 29 -8.30 33.83 -20.17
CA ALA A 29 -8.12 32.69 -21.08
C ALA A 29 -9.20 31.60 -20.87
N LEU A 30 -9.65 31.42 -19.63
CA LEU A 30 -10.71 30.46 -19.29
C LEU A 30 -12.12 30.88 -19.75
N LYS A 31 -12.39 32.19 -19.87
CA LYS A 31 -13.69 32.70 -20.34
C LYS A 31 -13.90 32.56 -21.85
N VAL A 32 -12.84 32.43 -22.64
CA VAL A 32 -12.93 32.33 -24.12
C VAL A 32 -13.34 30.93 -24.59
N THR A 33 -13.12 29.88 -23.78
CA THR A 33 -13.41 28.48 -24.17
C THR A 33 -14.84 28.01 -23.85
N GLY A 34 -15.68 28.87 -23.25
CA GLY A 34 -17.03 28.55 -22.79
C GLY A 34 -18.15 28.63 -23.84
N ARG A 35 -17.94 28.17 -25.09
CA ARG A 35 -19.02 28.07 -26.09
C ARG A 35 -19.01 26.71 -26.79
N LEU A 36 -19.57 25.70 -26.13
CA LEU A 36 -19.80 24.37 -26.71
C LEU A 36 -20.93 24.41 -27.75
N GLY A 37 -20.55 24.32 -29.03
CA GLY A 37 -21.46 24.11 -30.15
C GLY A 37 -21.97 22.66 -30.22
N LYS A 38 -23.24 22.49 -30.61
CA LYS A 38 -23.92 21.21 -30.80
C LYS A 38 -23.19 20.31 -31.81
N THR A 39 -22.91 19.05 -31.45
CA THR A 39 -22.42 18.03 -32.37
C THR A 39 -23.56 17.29 -33.06
N ARG A 40 -23.41 17.05 -34.36
CA ARG A 40 -24.36 16.33 -35.23
C ARG A 40 -24.01 14.84 -35.21
N THR A 41 -25.00 13.98 -34.97
CA THR A 41 -24.84 12.51 -35.06
C THR A 41 -24.97 12.05 -36.50
N HIS A 42 -24.01 11.27 -36.99
CA HIS A 42 -24.13 10.53 -38.25
C HIS A 42 -24.03 9.02 -37.95
N SER A 43 -25.06 8.28 -38.34
CA SER A 43 -25.22 6.84 -38.18
C SER A 43 -24.63 6.11 -39.39
N GLY A 44 -23.60 5.28 -39.16
CA GLY A 44 -23.02 4.34 -40.12
C GLY A 44 -22.29 3.21 -39.39
N PRO A 45 -22.22 1.98 -39.94
CA PRO A 45 -21.91 0.79 -39.16
C PRO A 45 -20.42 0.71 -38.77
N ALA A 46 -20.21 0.22 -37.55
CA ALA A 46 -18.98 0.28 -36.78
C ALA A 46 -17.82 -0.53 -37.39
N ARG A 47 -16.68 0.14 -37.60
CA ARG A 47 -15.33 -0.42 -37.45
C ARG A 47 -14.46 0.62 -36.72
N TYR A 48 -14.15 0.30 -35.45
CA TYR A 48 -13.24 0.98 -34.51
C TYR A 48 -12.92 2.48 -34.72
N PRO A 49 -13.48 3.40 -33.90
CA PRO A 49 -13.01 4.78 -33.90
C PRO A 49 -11.83 4.95 -32.92
N TRP A 50 -10.64 5.19 -33.47
CA TRP A 50 -9.57 5.90 -32.76
C TRP A 50 -10.06 7.29 -32.38
N ARG A 51 -9.95 7.71 -31.11
CA ARG A 51 -10.14 9.12 -30.75
C ARG A 51 -8.86 9.88 -31.10
N ARG A 52 -8.93 10.81 -32.05
CA ARG A 52 -7.93 11.87 -32.20
C ARG A 52 -8.38 13.05 -31.38
N SER A 53 -7.55 13.46 -30.43
CA SER A 53 -7.66 14.79 -29.81
C SER A 53 -6.60 15.66 -30.45
N VAL A 54 -7.02 16.73 -31.12
CA VAL A 54 -6.13 17.79 -31.62
C VAL A 54 -6.25 18.96 -30.67
N ALA A 55 -5.14 19.38 -30.06
CA ALA A 55 -5.06 20.62 -29.33
C ALA A 55 -4.17 21.59 -30.11
N THR A 56 -4.59 22.85 -30.19
CA THR A 56 -3.80 23.94 -30.78
C THR A 56 -3.52 24.94 -29.67
N ILE A 57 -2.24 25.25 -29.43
CA ILE A 57 -1.81 26.31 -28.52
C ILE A 57 -0.86 27.19 -29.34
N GLY A 58 -1.18 28.49 -29.48
CA GLY A 58 -0.26 29.46 -30.07
C GLY A 58 0.06 29.33 -31.56
N GLY A 59 -0.72 28.56 -32.34
CA GLY A 59 -0.58 28.51 -33.80
C GLY A 59 0.40 27.45 -34.34
N ASP A 60 1.20 26.80 -33.49
CA ASP A 60 2.11 25.73 -33.93
C ASP A 60 1.55 24.33 -33.65
N ARG A 61 1.65 23.47 -34.67
CA ARG A 61 1.16 22.09 -34.67
C ARG A 61 2.29 21.15 -34.24
N LEU A 62 2.21 20.61 -33.03
CA LEU A 62 3.11 19.53 -32.59
C LEU A 62 2.42 18.17 -32.79
N GLU A 63 2.95 17.38 -33.73
CA GLU A 63 2.54 15.98 -33.92
C GLU A 63 3.44 15.05 -33.08
N ALA A 64 2.88 14.46 -32.03
CA ALA A 64 3.53 13.37 -31.31
C ALA A 64 2.84 12.04 -31.65
N ALA A 65 3.54 11.17 -32.37
CA ALA A 65 3.10 9.79 -32.64
C ALA A 65 3.70 8.85 -31.58
N ILE A 66 2.85 8.23 -30.76
CA ILE A 66 3.27 7.15 -29.83
C ILE A 66 3.05 5.81 -30.54
N PRO A 67 4.08 4.97 -30.76
CA PRO A 67 3.90 3.66 -31.37
C PRO A 67 3.32 2.64 -30.38
N ALA A 68 2.21 2.01 -30.74
CA ALA A 68 1.66 0.86 -30.02
C ALA A 68 2.48 -0.41 -30.37
N ARG A 69 3.06 -1.07 -29.37
CA ARG A 69 3.59 -2.44 -29.52
C ARG A 69 2.44 -3.45 -29.37
N PRO A 70 2.25 -4.42 -30.28
CA PRO A 70 1.27 -5.48 -30.07
C PRO A 70 1.82 -6.59 -29.16
N LEU A 71 1.10 -6.89 -28.08
CA LEU A 71 1.24 -8.12 -27.30
C LEU A 71 0.56 -9.26 -28.07
N SER A 72 1.34 -10.21 -28.58
CA SER A 72 0.84 -11.46 -29.15
C SER A 72 0.47 -12.43 -28.01
N TYR A 73 -0.83 -12.56 -27.73
CA TYR A 73 -1.34 -13.60 -26.84
C TYR A 73 -1.42 -14.93 -27.60
N ARG A 74 -0.46 -15.83 -27.35
CA ARG A 74 -0.46 -17.20 -27.88
C ARG A 74 -1.27 -18.09 -26.93
N GLY A 75 -2.34 -18.70 -27.46
CA GLY A 75 -3.31 -19.47 -26.70
C GLY A 75 -2.75 -20.68 -25.95
N ARG A 76 -3.41 -21.02 -24.85
CA ARG A 76 -3.25 -22.28 -24.12
C ARG A 76 -4.62 -22.95 -24.04
N GLY A 77 -4.70 -24.19 -24.52
CA GLY A 77 -5.93 -24.96 -24.75
C GLY A 77 -6.68 -25.41 -23.49
N PRO A 78 -7.79 -26.13 -23.64
CA PRO A 78 -8.70 -26.46 -22.56
C PRO A 78 -8.09 -27.51 -21.60
N VAL A 79 -8.13 -27.20 -20.30
CA VAL A 79 -7.78 -28.12 -19.22
C VAL A 79 -8.91 -29.14 -19.06
N ARG A 80 -8.54 -30.43 -19.13
CA ARG A 80 -9.45 -31.56 -18.90
C ARG A 80 -9.86 -31.60 -17.41
N ARG A 81 -11.17 -31.69 -17.16
CA ARG A 81 -11.74 -32.03 -15.86
C ARG A 81 -11.45 -33.51 -15.57
N ASN A 82 -10.73 -33.78 -14.49
CA ASN A 82 -10.67 -35.11 -13.91
C ASN A 82 -11.82 -35.25 -12.90
N THR A 83 -12.74 -36.15 -13.23
CA THR A 83 -13.86 -36.61 -12.41
C THR A 83 -13.32 -37.54 -11.33
N MET A 84 -13.54 -37.20 -10.04
CA MET A 84 -13.27 -38.10 -8.92
C MET A 84 -14.46 -39.07 -8.76
N PRO A 85 -14.23 -40.38 -8.54
CA PRO A 85 -15.31 -41.34 -8.38
C PRO A 85 -15.88 -41.32 -6.96
N ASP A 86 -17.20 -41.37 -6.94
CA ASP A 86 -18.10 -41.60 -5.82
C ASP A 86 -17.83 -42.97 -5.15
N ARG A 87 -17.81 -43.02 -3.81
CA ARG A 87 -17.74 -44.26 -3.03
C ARG A 87 -18.96 -44.34 -2.11
N ASN A 88 -20.01 -44.94 -2.66
CA ASN A 88 -21.12 -45.50 -1.91
C ASN A 88 -20.80 -46.92 -1.42
N GLY A 89 -21.26 -47.21 -0.20
CA GLY A 89 -21.94 -48.48 0.09
C GLY A 89 -21.12 -49.60 0.72
N TYR A 90 -21.28 -49.80 2.03
CA TYR A 90 -21.40 -51.15 2.58
C TYR A 90 -22.48 -51.17 3.66
N SER A 91 -23.64 -51.68 3.27
CA SER A 91 -24.71 -52.15 4.15
C SER A 91 -24.45 -53.59 4.53
N ASP A 92 -24.80 -53.96 5.77
CA ASP A 92 -25.78 -55.02 6.09
C ASP A 92 -25.39 -55.88 7.31
N ARG A 93 -26.45 -56.20 8.07
CA ARG A 93 -26.69 -57.35 8.94
C ARG A 93 -26.33 -57.32 10.43
N SER A 94 -27.35 -56.92 11.19
CA SER A 94 -27.99 -57.62 12.32
C SER A 94 -27.38 -58.93 12.85
N VAL A 95 -27.36 -59.09 14.18
CA VAL A 95 -28.30 -59.93 14.97
C VAL A 95 -27.83 -59.97 16.43
N GLN A 96 -28.77 -59.71 17.34
CA GLN A 96 -28.66 -59.86 18.79
C GLN A 96 -28.59 -61.34 19.18
N GLY A 97 -27.77 -61.67 20.18
CA GLY A 97 -27.75 -62.97 20.85
C GLY A 97 -27.15 -62.81 22.25
N GLU A 98 -27.92 -63.22 23.25
CA GLU A 98 -27.76 -62.97 24.69
C GLU A 98 -26.78 -63.93 25.40
N SER A 99 -26.04 -63.40 26.39
CA SER A 99 -25.65 -63.93 27.74
C SER A 99 -25.03 -65.35 27.92
N PRO A 100 -24.29 -65.69 29.03
CA PRO A 100 -24.23 -65.04 30.34
C PRO A 100 -22.84 -64.94 31.07
N MET A 101 -22.88 -64.17 32.16
CA MET A 101 -22.03 -64.07 33.38
C MET A 101 -20.80 -64.98 33.57
N SER A 102 -19.69 -64.37 34.02
CA SER A 102 -18.95 -64.84 35.21
C SER A 102 -17.84 -63.86 35.63
N SER A 103 -18.11 -63.15 36.73
CA SER A 103 -17.25 -62.95 37.91
C SER A 103 -15.88 -62.28 37.79
N SER A 104 -15.71 -61.28 38.67
CA SER A 104 -14.45 -60.76 39.25
C SER A 104 -13.73 -59.64 38.49
N VAL A 105 -14.09 -58.39 38.79
CA VAL A 105 -13.14 -57.28 38.65
C VAL A 105 -13.04 -56.55 39.99
N ARG A 106 -11.87 -56.75 40.61
CA ARG A 106 -11.37 -56.00 41.76
C ARG A 106 -11.12 -54.55 41.34
N ALA A 107 -11.41 -53.63 42.25
CA ALA A 107 -11.11 -52.21 42.14
C ALA A 107 -9.62 -51.94 41.86
N ALA A 108 -9.35 -50.97 40.97
CA ALA A 108 -8.12 -50.19 40.98
C ALA A 108 -8.41 -48.79 40.41
N LEU A 109 -8.41 -47.79 41.31
CA LEU A 109 -8.23 -46.38 40.98
C LEU A 109 -6.91 -46.21 40.23
N VAL A 110 -6.94 -45.61 39.03
CA VAL A 110 -5.74 -45.03 38.41
C VAL A 110 -6.11 -43.63 37.93
N GLY A 111 -5.39 -42.65 38.47
CA GLY A 111 -5.75 -41.25 38.46
C GLY A 111 -5.59 -40.56 37.10
N SER A 112 -6.53 -39.67 36.83
CA SER A 112 -6.44 -38.65 35.80
C SER A 112 -5.39 -37.61 36.20
N LEU A 113 -4.18 -37.73 35.64
CA LEU A 113 -3.20 -36.65 35.63
C LEU A 113 -3.55 -35.69 34.50
N PHE A 114 -4.37 -34.68 34.81
CA PHE A 114 -4.59 -33.53 33.92
C PHE A 114 -3.26 -32.77 33.76
N LEU A 115 -2.59 -32.97 32.63
CA LEU A 115 -1.46 -32.15 32.20
C LEU A 115 -2.02 -30.81 31.71
N ALA A 116 -2.23 -29.87 32.65
CA ALA A 116 -2.50 -28.48 32.31
C ALA A 116 -1.22 -27.83 31.80
N SER A 117 -0.97 -27.93 30.48
CA SER A 117 0.03 -27.07 29.82
C SER A 117 -0.46 -25.64 29.91
N ALA A 118 0.12 -24.88 30.84
CA ALA A 118 0.03 -23.43 30.87
C ALA A 118 0.70 -22.88 29.60
N PHE A 119 -0.11 -22.53 28.61
CA PHE A 119 0.32 -21.64 27.52
C PHE A 119 0.49 -20.25 28.14
N ALA A 120 1.70 -19.95 28.63
CA ALA A 120 2.08 -18.57 28.86
C ALA A 120 2.11 -17.86 27.49
N PRO A 121 1.45 -16.71 27.31
CA PRO A 121 1.62 -15.94 26.10
C PRO A 121 3.10 -15.57 26.00
N ALA A 122 3.74 -15.94 24.89
CA ALA A 122 5.08 -15.49 24.59
C ALA A 122 5.00 -13.98 24.41
N VAL A 123 5.45 -13.22 25.40
CA VAL A 123 5.76 -11.79 25.21
C VAL A 123 6.84 -11.76 24.14
N GLN A 124 6.50 -11.27 22.95
CA GLN A 124 7.49 -11.08 21.89
C GLN A 124 8.54 -10.10 22.43
N ALA A 125 9.78 -10.55 22.48
CA ALA A 125 10.89 -9.72 22.92
C ALA A 125 11.03 -8.54 21.94
N GLU A 126 11.16 -7.34 22.47
CA GLU A 126 11.39 -6.12 21.68
C GLU A 126 12.61 -6.29 20.77
N ASP A 127 12.50 -5.82 19.52
CA ASP A 127 13.63 -5.85 18.59
C ASP A 127 14.70 -4.83 19.02
N GLY A 128 15.77 -5.34 19.62
CA GLY A 128 16.89 -4.54 20.09
C GLY A 128 17.54 -3.67 19.00
N SER A 129 17.41 -4.04 17.71
CA SER A 129 17.94 -3.25 16.60
C SER A 129 17.10 -2.00 16.33
N VAL A 130 15.77 -2.08 16.41
CA VAL A 130 14.87 -0.94 16.24
C VAL A 130 15.00 0.00 17.43
N LYS A 131 14.95 -0.55 18.64
CA LYS A 131 15.18 0.18 19.88
C LYS A 131 16.46 1.02 19.83
N SER A 132 17.58 0.40 19.47
CA SER A 132 18.88 1.09 19.38
C SER A 132 18.85 2.27 18.39
N ARG A 133 18.18 2.10 17.24
CA ARG A 133 18.06 3.16 16.23
C ARG A 133 17.17 4.31 16.69
N LEU A 134 16.01 4.02 17.28
CA LEU A 134 15.12 5.05 17.83
C LEU A 134 15.79 5.81 18.98
N ASP A 135 16.45 5.09 19.90
CA ASP A 135 17.20 5.69 21.02
C ASP A 135 18.34 6.59 20.52
N ALA A 136 19.05 6.19 19.47
CA ALA A 136 20.13 6.98 18.86
C ALA A 136 19.64 8.30 18.25
N ARG A 137 18.37 8.38 17.86
CA ARG A 137 17.71 9.61 17.37
C ARG A 137 16.98 10.38 18.47
N GLY A 138 16.89 9.81 19.68
CA GLY A 138 16.14 10.39 20.79
C GLY A 138 14.61 10.32 20.61
N VAL A 139 14.14 9.46 19.70
CA VAL A 139 12.71 9.30 19.39
C VAL A 139 12.03 8.54 20.52
N LYS A 140 10.90 9.08 21.01
CA LYS A 140 10.09 8.43 22.05
C LYS A 140 9.11 7.48 21.41
N TYR A 141 8.98 6.29 22.00
CA TYR A 141 8.12 5.24 21.48
C TYR A 141 7.48 4.41 22.60
N THR A 142 6.43 3.69 22.26
CA THR A 142 5.87 2.58 23.04
C THR A 142 5.85 1.34 22.16
N VAL A 143 6.02 0.15 22.73
CA VAL A 143 5.84 -1.11 22.00
C VAL A 143 4.40 -1.58 22.19
N ASP A 144 3.71 -1.93 21.12
CA ASP A 144 2.35 -2.47 21.19
C ASP A 144 2.32 -3.99 21.40
N ASN A 145 1.14 -4.60 21.28
CA ASN A 145 0.92 -5.99 21.68
C ASN A 145 1.53 -7.01 20.72
N ASP A 146 1.70 -6.64 19.45
CA ASP A 146 2.34 -7.43 18.40
C ASP A 146 3.83 -7.10 18.21
N GLY A 147 4.34 -6.18 19.03
CA GLY A 147 5.78 -5.91 19.14
C GLY A 147 6.26 -4.77 18.24
N ASP A 148 5.35 -4.04 17.61
CA ASP A 148 5.66 -2.90 16.77
C ASP A 148 5.91 -1.65 17.61
N PHE A 149 6.85 -0.83 17.13
CA PHE A 149 7.29 0.38 17.82
C PHE A 149 6.39 1.54 17.36
N LYS A 150 5.43 1.90 18.22
CA LYS A 150 4.53 3.03 18.02
C LYS A 150 5.17 4.35 18.44
N VAL A 151 5.18 5.31 17.53
CA VAL A 151 5.68 6.67 17.72
C VAL A 151 4.57 7.67 17.40
N THR A 152 4.47 8.74 18.18
CA THR A 152 3.47 9.81 17.97
C THR A 152 4.16 11.09 17.54
N TYR A 153 3.86 11.52 16.32
CA TYR A 153 4.27 12.82 15.78
C TYR A 153 3.28 13.89 16.22
N ASN A 154 3.79 15.08 16.55
CA ASN A 154 3.00 16.21 17.03
C ASN A 154 3.19 17.42 16.11
N TYR A 155 2.19 17.70 15.28
CA TYR A 155 2.16 18.87 14.40
C TYR A 155 1.57 20.05 15.18
N SER A 156 2.41 20.66 16.02
CA SER A 156 1.97 21.62 17.05
C SER A 156 1.28 22.87 16.49
N LYS A 157 1.60 23.28 15.25
CA LYS A 157 0.96 24.47 14.63
C LYS A 157 -0.45 24.14 14.16
N GLU A 158 -0.62 22.91 13.67
CA GLU A 158 -1.85 22.34 13.13
C GLU A 158 -2.72 21.73 14.24
N LYS A 159 -2.16 21.55 15.45
CA LYS A 159 -2.79 20.89 16.62
C LYS A 159 -3.26 19.46 16.30
N ARG A 160 -2.50 18.74 15.49
CA ARG A 160 -2.77 17.36 15.09
C ARG A 160 -1.67 16.43 15.53
N THR A 161 -2.04 15.18 15.72
CA THR A 161 -1.08 14.11 15.95
C THR A 161 -1.18 13.06 14.86
N GLN A 162 -0.09 12.35 14.63
CA GLN A 162 -0.06 11.22 13.69
C GLN A 162 0.73 10.08 14.31
N LEU A 163 0.17 8.88 14.26
CA LEU A 163 0.87 7.67 14.67
C LEU A 163 1.70 7.13 13.53
N VAL A 164 2.91 6.67 13.82
CA VAL A 164 3.73 5.86 12.91
C VAL A 164 4.25 4.65 13.67
N PHE A 165 4.33 3.53 12.97
CA PHE A 165 4.76 2.25 13.50
C PHE A 165 6.00 1.78 12.74
N VAL A 166 6.95 1.21 13.47
CA VAL A 166 8.06 0.45 12.88
C VAL A 166 7.86 -0.99 13.28
N SER A 167 7.76 -1.90 12.31
CA SER A 167 7.47 -3.30 12.60
C SER A 167 8.56 -3.88 13.52
N GLY A 168 8.16 -4.61 14.56
CA GLY A 168 9.08 -5.30 15.47
C GLY A 168 9.76 -6.50 14.82
N ASN A 169 9.16 -7.04 13.76
CA ASN A 169 9.69 -8.15 13.00
C ASN A 169 10.11 -7.72 11.59
N THR A 170 10.93 -8.57 10.95
CA THR A 170 11.32 -8.42 9.55
C THR A 170 10.87 -9.61 8.73
N GLU A 171 10.54 -9.38 7.46
CA GLU A 171 10.28 -10.45 6.49
C GLU A 171 11.51 -10.76 5.64
N SER A 172 11.74 -12.05 5.37
CA SER A 172 12.80 -12.48 4.45
C SER A 172 12.27 -12.67 3.05
N VAL A 173 12.74 -11.86 2.10
CA VAL A 173 12.32 -11.91 0.70
C VAL A 173 13.55 -11.89 -0.20
N GLY A 174 13.81 -12.99 -0.91
CA GLY A 174 14.91 -13.07 -1.88
C GLY A 174 16.30 -12.80 -1.29
N GLY A 175 16.52 -13.11 0.00
CA GLY A 175 17.77 -12.85 0.71
C GLY A 175 17.86 -11.46 1.35
N PHE A 176 16.85 -10.60 1.16
CA PHE A 176 16.72 -9.35 1.88
C PHE A 176 15.94 -9.58 3.18
N SER A 177 16.38 -8.94 4.26
CA SER A 177 15.55 -8.72 5.44
C SER A 177 14.84 -7.38 5.27
N ILE A 178 13.51 -7.38 5.21
CA ILE A 178 12.67 -6.22 4.96
C ILE A 178 11.94 -5.85 6.24
N ARG A 179 11.97 -4.56 6.59
CA ARG A 179 11.18 -3.98 7.67
C ARG A 179 10.09 -3.10 7.10
N GLU A 180 8.94 -3.12 7.76
CA GLU A 180 7.82 -2.23 7.46
C GLU A 180 7.84 -1.02 8.39
N ILE A 181 7.56 0.14 7.81
CA ILE A 181 7.26 1.39 8.52
C ILE A 181 5.93 1.87 7.97
N PHE A 182 4.95 2.08 8.83
CA PHE A 182 3.59 2.32 8.37
C PHE A 182 2.82 3.27 9.28
N SER A 183 1.83 3.95 8.69
CA SER A 183 1.05 4.98 9.37
C SER A 183 -0.41 4.89 8.93
N PRO A 184 -1.39 4.84 9.87
CA PRO A 184 -2.81 4.79 9.55
C PRO A 184 -3.28 6.14 8.98
N ALA A 185 -4.21 6.10 8.02
CA ALA A 185 -4.73 7.29 7.35
C ALA A 185 -6.27 7.35 7.28
N ALA A 186 -6.97 6.22 7.37
CA ALA A 186 -8.43 6.18 7.38
C ALA A 186 -8.98 4.82 7.83
N ARG A 187 -10.24 4.80 8.27
CA ARG A 187 -11.04 3.58 8.42
C ARG A 187 -11.95 3.39 7.20
N VAL A 188 -11.93 2.19 6.63
CA VAL A 188 -12.58 1.87 5.35
C VAL A 188 -14.06 2.24 5.33
N GLU A 189 -14.84 1.74 6.30
CA GLU A 189 -16.28 2.00 6.35
C GLU A 189 -16.59 3.41 6.86
N LYS A 190 -15.96 3.81 7.98
CA LYS A 190 -16.24 5.07 8.66
C LYS A 190 -15.91 6.30 7.79
N ASP A 191 -14.81 6.23 7.04
CA ASP A 191 -14.32 7.34 6.22
C ASP A 191 -14.60 7.16 4.72
N GLY A 192 -15.32 6.10 4.35
CA GLY A 192 -15.85 5.93 3.00
C GLY A 192 -14.79 5.61 1.94
N VAL A 193 -13.79 4.78 2.29
CA VAL A 193 -12.80 4.24 1.34
C VAL A 193 -13.47 3.22 0.42
N ASN A 194 -14.22 3.73 -0.57
CA ASN A 194 -14.98 2.93 -1.51
C ASN A 194 -14.13 2.45 -2.71
N GLY A 195 -14.72 1.63 -3.59
CA GLY A 195 -13.99 1.07 -4.74
C GLY A 195 -13.40 2.10 -5.71
N ALA A 196 -14.06 3.26 -5.90
CA ALA A 196 -13.51 4.32 -6.74
C ALA A 196 -12.27 4.95 -6.09
N LYS A 197 -12.35 5.25 -4.78
CA LYS A 197 -11.22 5.75 -4.00
C LYS A 197 -10.07 4.74 -3.95
N ALA A 198 -10.36 3.45 -3.79
CA ALA A 198 -9.33 2.40 -3.82
C ALA A 198 -8.55 2.36 -5.15
N LEU A 199 -9.22 2.56 -6.29
CA LEU A 199 -8.55 2.67 -7.60
C LEU A 199 -7.67 3.92 -7.71
N GLU A 200 -8.10 5.05 -7.13
CA GLU A 200 -7.28 6.25 -7.04
C GLU A 200 -6.02 6.00 -6.18
N LEU A 201 -6.18 5.40 -5.01
CA LEU A 201 -5.08 5.05 -4.10
C LEU A 201 -4.08 4.10 -4.77
N LEU A 202 -4.53 3.07 -5.49
CA LEU A 202 -3.63 2.21 -6.29
C LEU A 202 -2.84 3.01 -7.35
N GLY A 203 -3.50 3.99 -7.97
CA GLY A 203 -2.86 4.92 -8.90
C GLY A 203 -1.84 5.85 -8.23
N GLU A 204 -2.09 6.28 -7.00
CA GLU A 204 -1.15 7.07 -6.18
C GLU A 204 0.04 6.23 -5.73
N SER A 205 -0.17 5.00 -5.25
CA SER A 205 0.90 4.07 -4.88
C SER A 205 1.90 3.88 -6.02
N ARG A 206 1.44 3.87 -7.28
CA ARG A 206 2.31 3.79 -8.45
C ARG A 206 3.20 5.03 -8.65
N LYS A 207 2.75 6.19 -8.21
CA LYS A 207 3.47 7.47 -8.37
C LYS A 207 4.50 7.67 -7.25
N ASN A 208 4.17 7.23 -6.04
CA ASN A 208 5.02 7.30 -4.86
C ASN A 208 6.36 6.60 -5.11
N LYS A 209 7.45 7.21 -4.62
CA LYS A 209 8.81 6.68 -4.80
C LYS A 209 9.21 5.74 -3.67
N LEU A 210 8.68 6.02 -2.47
CA LEU A 210 8.79 5.18 -1.30
C LEU A 210 7.38 4.90 -0.82
N GLY A 211 7.10 3.62 -0.56
CA GLY A 211 5.84 3.14 -0.03
C GLY A 211 4.63 3.20 -0.96
N GLY A 212 3.51 2.76 -0.41
CA GLY A 212 2.22 2.71 -1.08
C GLY A 212 1.07 2.54 -0.10
N TRP A 213 -0.13 2.78 -0.59
CA TRP A 213 -1.38 2.57 0.13
C TRP A 213 -1.73 1.08 0.20
N GLU A 214 -1.99 0.60 1.42
CA GLU A 214 -2.35 -0.79 1.69
C GLU A 214 -3.54 -0.86 2.65
N LEU A 215 -4.34 -1.91 2.53
CA LEU A 215 -5.43 -2.19 3.46
C LEU A 215 -5.04 -3.36 4.35
N SER A 216 -5.20 -3.19 5.65
CA SER A 216 -5.12 -4.27 6.63
C SER A 216 -6.35 -4.20 7.53
N GLY A 217 -7.23 -5.21 7.42
CA GLY A 217 -8.52 -5.21 8.09
C GLY A 217 -9.39 -4.01 7.65
N ASP A 218 -9.83 -3.20 8.61
CA ASP A 218 -10.65 -2.01 8.38
C ASP A 218 -9.85 -0.72 8.21
N VAL A 219 -8.51 -0.77 8.23
CA VAL A 219 -7.65 0.42 8.22
C VAL A 219 -6.89 0.55 6.91
N LEU A 220 -6.86 1.77 6.38
CA LEU A 220 -5.97 2.21 5.32
C LEU A 220 -4.65 2.69 5.92
N TYR A 221 -3.55 2.10 5.47
CA TYR A 221 -2.20 2.48 5.86
C TYR A 221 -1.41 3.03 4.67
N PHE A 222 -0.54 3.99 4.96
CA PHE A 222 0.63 4.21 4.12
C PHE A 222 1.77 3.33 4.61
N VAL A 223 2.31 2.46 3.76
CA VAL A 223 3.31 1.45 4.13
C VAL A 223 4.58 1.64 3.32
N ILE A 224 5.72 1.75 3.99
CA ILE A 224 7.07 1.78 3.42
C ILE A 224 7.79 0.48 3.81
N LYS A 225 8.27 -0.25 2.81
CA LYS A 225 9.03 -1.51 2.95
C LYS A 225 10.48 -1.29 2.54
N LEU A 226 11.42 -1.38 3.48
CA LEU A 226 12.85 -1.11 3.24
C LEU A 226 13.75 -2.20 3.82
N PRO A 227 14.97 -2.38 3.30
CA PRO A 227 15.95 -3.27 3.92
C PRO A 227 16.21 -2.87 5.37
N ASP A 228 16.22 -3.86 6.26
CA ASP A 228 16.48 -3.63 7.69
C ASP A 228 17.93 -3.17 7.97
N SER A 229 18.81 -3.21 6.97
CA SER A 229 20.15 -2.64 7.07
C SER A 229 20.19 -1.10 7.07
N MET A 230 19.05 -0.43 6.90
CA MET A 230 18.97 1.04 6.96
C MET A 230 19.43 1.58 8.32
N ASP A 231 20.15 2.69 8.29
CA ASP A 231 20.64 3.33 9.51
C ASP A 231 19.53 4.08 10.27
N ALA A 232 19.86 4.59 11.45
CA ALA A 232 18.93 5.28 12.32
C ALA A 232 18.33 6.55 11.69
N ALA A 233 19.10 7.28 10.89
CA ALA A 233 18.63 8.50 10.24
C ALA A 233 17.71 8.18 9.05
N GLN A 234 18.05 7.14 8.27
CA GLN A 234 17.21 6.65 7.19
C GLN A 234 15.88 6.10 7.69
N MET A 235 15.89 5.39 8.83
CA MET A 235 14.67 4.91 9.49
C MET A 235 13.78 6.07 9.93
N GLU A 236 14.35 7.07 10.63
CA GLU A 236 13.60 8.27 11.04
C GLU A 236 13.03 9.02 9.83
N SER A 237 13.80 9.21 8.75
CA SER A 237 13.29 9.84 7.52
C SER A 237 12.15 9.03 6.88
N ALA A 238 12.19 7.70 6.92
CA ALA A 238 11.09 6.88 6.45
C ALA A 238 9.84 7.01 7.34
N MET A 239 10.03 7.14 8.66
CA MET A 239 8.92 7.41 9.59
C MET A 239 8.28 8.78 9.32
N ASP A 240 9.10 9.82 9.11
CA ASP A 240 8.63 11.16 8.76
C ASP A 240 7.78 11.12 7.49
N ILE A 241 8.28 10.48 6.43
CA ILE A 241 7.56 10.33 5.15
C ILE A 241 6.23 9.59 5.35
N ALA A 242 6.23 8.50 6.12
CA ALA A 242 5.03 7.71 6.35
C ALA A 242 3.97 8.51 7.14
N ALA A 243 4.40 9.21 8.19
CA ALA A 243 3.54 10.06 9.02
C ALA A 243 2.97 11.22 8.20
N GLU A 244 3.80 12.01 7.53
CA GLU A 244 3.36 13.16 6.72
C GLU A 244 2.40 12.73 5.60
N THR A 245 2.71 11.64 4.89
CA THR A 245 1.87 11.18 3.78
C THR A 245 0.51 10.67 4.27
N ALA A 246 0.50 9.96 5.39
CA ALA A 246 -0.75 9.48 6.00
C ALA A 246 -1.60 10.62 6.56
N ASP A 247 -0.97 11.58 7.25
CA ASP A 247 -1.62 12.77 7.79
C ASP A 247 -2.31 13.60 6.69
N ASP A 248 -1.61 13.84 5.57
CA ASP A 248 -2.14 14.52 4.39
C ASP A 248 -3.36 13.82 3.78
N MET A 249 -3.39 12.49 3.88
CA MET A 249 -4.52 11.69 3.38
C MET A 249 -5.66 11.65 4.38
N GLU A 250 -5.36 11.59 5.68
CA GLU A 250 -6.35 11.67 6.75
C GLU A 250 -7.15 12.98 6.63
N ILE A 251 -6.50 14.12 6.40
CA ILE A 251 -7.18 15.42 6.14
C ILE A 251 -8.23 15.29 5.03
N LYS A 252 -7.90 14.56 3.95
CA LYS A 252 -8.80 14.40 2.79
C LYS A 252 -10.02 13.54 3.11
N PHE A 253 -9.92 12.65 4.08
CA PHE A 253 -11.00 11.75 4.50
C PHE A 253 -11.81 12.30 5.66
N SER A 254 -11.12 12.76 6.71
CA SER A 254 -11.71 13.05 8.02
C SER A 254 -11.88 14.54 8.28
N GLY A 255 -11.15 15.40 7.55
CA GLY A 255 -11.05 16.83 7.81
C GLY A 255 -10.16 17.09 9.02
N ASP A 256 -10.71 17.78 10.03
CA ASP A 256 -10.00 18.11 11.27
C ASP A 256 -10.15 17.03 12.36
N ARG A 257 -10.73 15.86 12.04
CA ARG A 257 -10.88 14.77 13.01
C ARG A 257 -9.54 14.07 13.22
N ASP A 258 -9.10 14.01 14.47
CA ASP A 258 -7.94 13.23 14.92
C ASP A 258 -8.50 12.00 15.67
N ASP A 259 -8.67 10.89 14.94
CA ASP A 259 -9.39 9.71 15.45
C ASP A 259 -8.75 8.35 15.15
N LEU A 260 -7.47 8.37 14.73
CA LEU A 260 -6.64 7.21 14.39
C LEU A 260 -5.48 6.97 15.37
#